data_AF-A0A7Y3PX68-F1
#
_entry.id   AF-A0A7Y3PX68-F1
#
_cell.length_a   1.000
_cell.length_b   1.000
_cell.length_c   1.000
_cell.angle_alpha   90.00
_cell.angle_beta   90.00
_cell.angle_gamma   90.00
#
_symmetry.space_group_name_H-M   'P 1'
#
loop_
_entity.id
_entity.type
_entity.pdbx_description
1 polymer ?
#
loop_
_entity_poly.entity_id
_entity_poly.type
_entity_poly.pdbx_seq_one_letter_code
_entity_poly.pdbx_strand_id
1 'polypeptide(L)'
;PLIELFPAEWHREHEDIVSMLGRLRSPQTVPTLVLATRWVPERLDWDENRALAVKAIWALGAIPGPEAREALEGLRDDENEIIRENAVKQLARRGEL
;
A
#
# COMPACT_ATOMS: atom_id res chain seq x y z
N PRO A 1 0.29 11.48 13.66
CA PRO A 1 -1.10 11.10 13.97
C PRO A 1 -1.59 9.85 13.23
N LEU A 2 -1.82 9.86 11.91
CA LEU A 2 -2.32 8.67 11.17
C LEU A 2 -1.23 7.63 10.85
N ILE A 3 -0.04 8.09 10.49
CA ILE A 3 1.14 7.24 10.26
C ILE A 3 1.45 6.39 11.50
N GLU A 4 1.43 7.02 12.67
CA GLU A 4 1.68 6.38 13.97
C GLU A 4 0.53 5.48 14.41
N LEU A 5 -0.70 5.77 13.96
CA LEU A 5 -1.89 5.01 14.30
C LEU A 5 -1.99 3.71 13.49
N PHE A 6 -1.54 3.70 12.24
CA PHE A 6 -1.68 2.54 11.34
C PHE A 6 -1.33 1.17 11.97
N PRO A 7 -0.18 0.98 12.64
CA PRO A 7 0.19 -0.34 13.17
C PRO A 7 -0.55 -0.73 14.46
N ALA A 8 -1.41 0.13 15.02
CA ALA A 8 -2.03 -0.13 16.30
C ALA A 8 -3.17 -1.17 16.21
N GLU A 9 -3.04 -2.26 16.96
CA GLU A 9 -3.96 -3.41 16.82
C GLU A 9 -5.31 -3.24 17.53
N TRP A 10 -5.42 -2.23 18.41
CA TRP A 10 -6.64 -1.97 19.19
C TRP A 10 -7.81 -1.46 18.35
N HIS A 11 -7.58 -1.07 17.09
CA HIS A 11 -8.63 -0.66 16.15
C HIS A 11 -8.68 -1.52 14.88
N ARG A 12 -9.70 -1.26 14.05
CA ARG A 12 -9.90 -1.89 12.74
C ARG A 12 -9.87 -0.89 11.56
N GLU A 13 -9.51 0.36 11.83
CA GLU A 13 -9.53 1.48 10.87
C GLU A 13 -8.39 1.47 9.81
N HIS A 14 -7.70 0.35 9.60
CA HIS A 14 -6.51 0.29 8.73
C HIS A 14 -6.83 0.70 7.29
N GLU A 15 -7.99 0.28 6.78
CA GLU A 15 -8.45 0.66 5.43
C GLU A 15 -8.76 2.15 5.30
N ASP A 16 -9.35 2.74 6.34
CA ASP A 16 -9.67 4.17 6.37
C ASP A 16 -8.41 5.00 6.50
N ILE A 17 -7.46 4.57 7.34
CA ILE A 17 -6.14 5.17 7.45
C ILE A 17 -5.43 5.15 6.10
N VAL A 18 -5.35 4.01 5.41
CA VAL A 18 -4.76 3.91 4.06
C VAL A 18 -5.47 4.85 3.07
N SER A 19 -6.80 4.90 3.11
CA SER A 19 -7.58 5.80 2.24
C SER A 19 -7.24 7.28 2.48
N MET A 20 -7.11 7.68 3.74
CA MET A 20 -6.74 9.04 4.12
C MET A 20 -5.29 9.36 3.73
N LEU A 21 -4.35 8.46 3.99
CA LEU A 21 -2.94 8.62 3.61
C LEU A 21 -2.76 8.74 2.09
N GLY A 22 -3.52 7.97 1.30
CA GLY A 22 -3.51 8.06 -0.16
C GLY A 22 -4.07 9.38 -0.69
N ARG A 23 -5.08 9.96 -0.03
CA ARG A 23 -5.62 11.28 -0.38
C ARG A 23 -4.63 12.42 -0.13
N LEU A 24 -3.75 12.28 0.86
CA LEU A 24 -2.71 13.28 1.14
C LEU A 24 -1.68 13.40 0.01
N ARG A 25 -1.46 12.32 -0.76
CA ARG A 25 -0.47 12.24 -1.85
C ARG A 25 0.94 12.74 -1.47
N SER A 26 1.30 12.57 -0.20
CA SER A 26 2.59 13.03 0.34
C SER A 26 3.61 11.89 0.30
N PRO A 27 4.84 12.11 -0.19
CA PRO A 27 5.92 11.12 -0.11
C PRO A 27 6.18 10.61 1.32
N GLN A 28 5.87 11.43 2.34
CA GLN A 28 6.02 11.04 3.75
C GLN A 28 5.11 9.87 4.17
N THR A 29 4.05 9.57 3.41
CA THR A 29 3.15 8.44 3.71
C THR A 29 3.60 7.13 3.08
N VAL A 30 4.58 7.16 2.16
CA VAL A 30 5.05 5.99 1.42
C VAL A 30 5.47 4.85 2.34
N PRO A 31 6.29 5.05 3.40
CA PRO A 31 6.70 3.94 4.26
C PRO A 31 5.51 3.23 4.94
N THR A 32 4.49 3.99 5.36
CA THR A 32 3.29 3.42 5.98
C THR A 32 2.42 2.68 4.97
N LEU A 33 2.30 3.19 3.75
CA LEU A 33 1.57 2.51 2.69
C LEU A 33 2.28 1.21 2.27
N VAL A 34 3.62 1.19 2.22
CA VAL A 34 4.40 -0.04 2.01
C VAL A 34 4.14 -1.04 3.14
N LEU A 35 4.18 -0.61 4.41
CA LEU A 35 3.82 -1.47 5.53
C LEU A 35 2.40 -2.06 5.38
N ALA A 36 1.43 -1.25 4.93
CA ALA A 36 0.07 -1.71 4.68
C ALA A 36 -0.05 -2.78 3.60
N THR A 37 0.90 -2.84 2.64
CA THR A 37 0.95 -3.95 1.66
C THR A 37 1.32 -5.29 2.27
N ARG A 38 1.95 -5.29 3.45
CA ARG A 38 2.42 -6.48 4.17
C ARG A 38 1.55 -6.85 5.34
N TRP A 39 0.68 -5.94 5.75
CA TRP A 39 -0.17 -6.14 6.91
C TRP A 39 -1.21 -7.23 6.64
N VAL A 40 -1.19 -8.27 7.46
CA VAL A 40 -2.19 -9.35 7.52
C VAL A 40 -2.49 -9.58 9.00
N PRO A 41 -3.62 -9.10 9.52
CA PRO A 41 -3.98 -9.37 10.92
C PRO A 41 -4.22 -10.87 11.12
N GLU A 42 -3.73 -11.46 12.22
CA GLU A 42 -3.93 -12.89 12.54
C GLU A 42 -5.41 -13.31 12.55
N ARG A 43 -6.30 -12.37 12.85
CA ARG A 43 -7.77 -12.54 12.84
C ARG A 43 -8.41 -12.54 11.46
N LEU A 44 -7.63 -12.36 10.40
CA LEU A 44 -8.02 -12.36 8.99
C LEU A 44 -7.32 -13.52 8.27
N ASP A 45 -7.64 -14.76 8.68
CA ASP A 45 -7.29 -15.99 7.95
C ASP A 45 -7.81 -16.02 6.50
N TRP A 46 -8.64 -15.03 6.11
CA TRP A 46 -9.36 -14.97 4.83
C TRP A 46 -9.10 -13.69 4.01
N ASP A 47 -7.99 -12.96 4.22
CA ASP A 47 -7.61 -11.87 3.29
C ASP A 47 -6.99 -12.41 1.98
N GLU A 48 -7.66 -13.39 1.37
CA GLU A 48 -7.25 -14.03 0.11
C GLU A 48 -7.09 -12.98 -1.01
N ASN A 49 -7.92 -11.94 -0.98
CA ASN A 49 -7.93 -10.88 -1.98
C ASN A 49 -6.91 -9.75 -1.70
N ARG A 50 -6.20 -9.79 -0.57
CA ARG A 50 -5.21 -8.77 -0.18
C ARG A 50 -5.76 -7.35 -0.29
N ALA A 51 -7.01 -7.12 0.13
CA ALA A 51 -7.75 -5.91 -0.22
C ALA A 51 -7.09 -4.63 0.31
N LEU A 52 -6.58 -4.68 1.55
CA LEU A 52 -5.81 -3.58 2.15
C LEU A 52 -4.52 -3.30 1.35
N ALA A 53 -3.81 -4.35 0.96
CA ALA A 53 -2.57 -4.22 0.20
C ALA A 53 -2.83 -3.61 -1.18
N VAL A 54 -3.87 -4.07 -1.89
CA VAL A 54 -4.28 -3.49 -3.16
C VAL A 54 -4.59 -2.00 -2.98
N LYS A 55 -5.38 -1.63 -1.98
CA LYS A 55 -5.70 -0.21 -1.71
C LYS A 55 -4.44 0.63 -1.45
N ALA A 56 -3.48 0.08 -0.70
CA ALA A 56 -2.21 0.75 -0.43
C ALA A 56 -1.34 0.90 -1.69
N ILE A 57 -1.28 -0.10 -2.56
CA ILE A 57 -0.56 -0.03 -3.84
C ILE A 57 -1.17 1.04 -4.76
N TRP A 58 -2.50 1.12 -4.82
CA TRP A 58 -3.19 2.17 -5.58
C TRP A 58 -2.93 3.57 -5.01
N ALA A 59 -2.82 3.70 -3.68
CA ALA A 59 -2.41 4.94 -3.02
C ALA A 59 -0.97 5.32 -3.39
N LEU A 60 -0.01 4.36 -3.36
CA LEU A 60 1.36 4.57 -3.85
C LEU A 60 1.38 5.03 -5.30
N GLY A 61 0.57 4.42 -6.17
CA GLY A 61 0.42 4.81 -7.58
C GLY A 61 -0.07 6.24 -7.79
N ALA A 62 -0.72 6.85 -6.79
CA ALA A 62 -1.23 8.23 -6.85
C ALA A 62 -0.27 9.27 -6.23
N ILE A 63 0.80 8.83 -5.55
CA ILE A 63 1.81 9.72 -4.96
C ILE A 63 2.86 10.04 -6.03
N PRO A 64 3.11 11.33 -6.35
CA PRO A 64 4.16 11.69 -7.30
C PRO A 64 5.55 11.53 -6.67
N GLY A 65 6.57 11.40 -7.52
CA GLY A 65 7.96 11.42 -7.08
C GLY A 65 8.61 10.03 -7.01
N PRO A 66 9.95 10.03 -6.81
CA PRO A 66 10.77 8.83 -6.85
C PRO A 66 10.47 7.86 -5.70
N GLU A 67 10.11 8.35 -4.51
CA GLU A 67 9.87 7.49 -3.33
C GLU A 67 8.73 6.49 -3.59
N ALA A 68 7.66 6.96 -4.24
CA ALA A 68 6.53 6.11 -4.58
C ALA A 68 6.85 5.15 -5.74
N ARG A 69 7.69 5.57 -6.68
CA ARG A 69 8.17 4.72 -7.77
C ARG A 69 9.03 3.58 -7.21
N GLU A 70 10.02 3.90 -6.39
CA GLU A 70 10.92 2.92 -5.77
C GLU A 70 10.14 1.91 -4.92
N ALA A 71 9.14 2.39 -4.17
CA ALA A 71 8.24 1.51 -3.44
C ALA A 71 7.47 0.54 -4.35
N LEU A 72 6.95 1.01 -5.49
CA LEU A 72 6.26 0.15 -6.46
C LEU A 72 7.22 -0.83 -7.16
N GLU A 73 8.44 -0.40 -7.49
CA GLU A 73 9.48 -1.28 -8.04
C GLU A 73 9.83 -2.41 -7.07
N GLY A 74 9.97 -2.11 -5.78
CA GLY A 74 10.23 -3.13 -4.75
C GLY A 74 9.10 -4.13 -4.54
N LEU A 75 7.86 -3.78 -4.91
CA LEU A 75 6.69 -4.68 -4.84
C LEU A 75 6.51 -5.53 -6.12
N ARG A 76 7.27 -5.23 -7.17
CA ARG A 76 7.13 -5.88 -8.48
C ARG A 76 7.63 -7.33 -8.48
N ASP A 77 8.51 -7.69 -7.55
CA ASP A 77 9.06 -9.04 -7.42
C ASP A 77 8.49 -9.77 -6.20
N ASP A 78 7.31 -9.33 -5.72
CA ASP A 78 6.70 -9.93 -4.55
C ASP A 78 6.25 -11.38 -4.78
N GLU A 79 6.37 -12.22 -3.74
CA GLU A 79 5.89 -13.60 -3.78
C GLU A 79 4.37 -13.68 -3.94
N ASN A 80 3.62 -12.73 -3.36
CA ASN A 80 2.18 -12.65 -3.53
C ASN A 80 1.83 -12.06 -4.91
N GLU A 81 1.18 -12.87 -5.74
CA GLU A 81 0.81 -12.49 -7.10
C GLU A 81 -0.07 -11.24 -7.17
N ILE A 82 -1.03 -11.08 -6.25
CA ILE A 82 -1.92 -9.91 -6.22
C ILE A 82 -1.13 -8.63 -5.97
N ILE A 83 -0.14 -8.67 -5.08
CA ILE A 83 0.73 -7.52 -4.80
C ILE A 83 1.57 -7.18 -6.03
N ARG A 84 2.25 -8.17 -6.59
CA ARG A 84 3.10 -8.02 -7.79
C ARG A 84 2.34 -7.43 -8.97
N GLU A 85 1.19 -8.01 -9.31
CA GLU A 85 0.39 -7.57 -10.45
C GLU A 85 -0.12 -6.13 -10.28
N ASN A 86 -0.56 -5.77 -9.07
CA ASN A 86 -1.00 -4.40 -8.81
C ASN A 86 0.15 -3.41 -8.84
N ALA A 87 1.35 -3.78 -8.40
CA ALA A 87 2.54 -2.94 -8.48
C ALA A 87 2.93 -2.66 -9.94
N VAL A 88 3.02 -3.71 -10.77
CA VAL A 88 3.23 -3.61 -12.22
C VAL A 88 2.18 -2.69 -12.87
N LYS A 89 0.90 -2.88 -12.51
CA LYS A 89 -0.20 -2.07 -13.04
C LYS A 89 -0.05 -0.59 -12.71
N GLN A 90 0.38 -0.24 -11.49
CA GLN A 90 0.59 1.16 -11.13
C GLN A 90 1.83 1.76 -11.81
N LEU A 91 2.93 1.01 -11.93
CA LEU A 91 4.10 1.46 -12.71
C LEU A 91 3.73 1.75 -14.17
N ALA A 92 3.00 0.83 -14.81
CA ALA A 92 2.50 1.03 -16.18
C ALA A 92 1.58 2.24 -16.30
N ARG A 93 0.65 2.43 -15.35
CA ARG A 93 -0.25 3.59 -15.31
C ARG A 93 0.51 4.92 -15.16
N ARG A 94 1.67 4.90 -14.49
CA ARG A 94 2.55 6.05 -14.32
C ARG A 94 3.48 6.29 -15.52
N GLY A 95 3.56 5.34 -16.45
CA GLY A 95 4.53 5.37 -17.56
C GLY A 95 5.95 5.05 -17.12
N GLU A 96 6.10 4.26 -16.04
CA GLU A 96 7.36 3.93 -15.37
C GLU A 96 7.67 2.42 -15.42
N LEU A 97 7.10 1.69 -16.37
CA LEU A 97 7.35 0.26 -16.58
C LEU A 97 8.54 0.01 -17.51
#